data_AF-A0A7V0XVQ3-F1
#
_entry.id   AF-A0A7V0XVQ3-F1
#
_cell.length_a   1.000
_cell.length_b   1.000
_cell.length_c   1.000
_cell.angle_alpha   90.00
_cell.angle_beta   90.00
_cell.angle_gamma   90.00
#
_symmetry.space_group_name_H-M   'P 1'
#
loop_
_entity.id
_entity.type
_entity.pdbx_description
1 polymer ?
#
loop_
_entity_poly.entity_id
_entity_poly.type
_entity_poly.pdbx_seq_one_letter_code
_entity_poly.pdbx_strand_id
1 'polypeptide(L)'
;MCGYLKFYLNGKYRVAIPASREKLGDDNLYISHIASDSIWWTGISLLNTTSASKRVTFTFDDGRERSLALAGNQHRAFPVAELFDSEKQPDIHSAEITQAAGVVGLQLFGGGNQLSGILLKDATAPALYFPHLVSNDFWWTGVVAYNPRQSSCSLRITPYAEDGEQLTEQTFILGSHEKYLGTLSSLDLPERSAWFKLETDVGITGFELFGTNDGNLLAGYTGVGSASRKAIFPKLEDDGWTGIAFANIASVPANIAALTFYNDAGVAVANGSLLVGGCAKVMGSAENLLRVDTSGATYMDYSSD
;
A
#
# COMPACT_ATOMS: atom_id res chain seq x y z
N MET A 1 -14.48 4.65 13.83
CA MET A 1 -13.62 3.61 14.40
C MET A 1 -12.47 3.37 13.43
N CYS A 2 -11.24 3.37 13.92
CA CYS A 2 -10.02 3.06 13.18
C CYS A 2 -9.29 1.93 13.91
N GLY A 3 -8.49 1.14 13.20
CA GLY A 3 -7.74 0.05 13.78
C GLY A 3 -6.60 -0.39 12.86
N TYR A 4 -5.77 -1.27 13.37
CA TYR A 4 -4.67 -1.90 12.64
C TYR A 4 -4.41 -3.30 13.21
N LEU A 5 -3.69 -4.10 12.45
CA LEU A 5 -3.12 -5.39 12.84
C LEU A 5 -1.60 -5.26 12.85
N LYS A 6 -0.93 -5.82 13.86
CA LYS A 6 0.54 -5.88 13.92
C LYS A 6 1.00 -7.34 13.83
N PHE A 7 1.91 -7.63 12.91
CA PHE A 7 2.69 -8.86 12.89
C PHE A 7 4.03 -8.60 13.54
N TYR A 8 4.47 -9.51 14.40
CA TYR A 8 5.79 -9.42 15.02
C TYR A 8 6.36 -10.82 15.22
N LEU A 9 7.57 -11.01 14.75
CA LEU A 9 8.40 -12.15 15.07
C LEU A 9 9.76 -11.63 15.50
N ASN A 10 10.14 -11.91 16.74
CA ASN A 10 11.37 -11.38 17.33
C ASN A 10 12.58 -11.72 16.47
N GLY A 11 13.42 -10.71 16.20
CA GLY A 11 14.61 -10.83 15.38
C GLY A 11 14.36 -11.14 13.89
N LYS A 12 13.11 -11.10 13.41
CA LYS A 12 12.80 -11.30 11.99
C LYS A 12 12.07 -10.10 11.40
N TYR A 13 10.82 -9.87 11.77
CA TYR A 13 10.00 -8.84 11.13
C TYR A 13 9.00 -8.22 12.10
N ARG A 14 8.65 -6.96 11.80
CA ARG A 14 7.61 -6.18 12.48
C ARG A 14 6.84 -5.40 11.42
N VAL A 15 5.53 -5.62 11.32
CA VAL A 15 4.67 -5.03 10.27
C VAL A 15 3.38 -4.56 10.89
N ALA A 16 2.87 -3.42 10.44
CA ALA A 16 1.52 -2.97 10.77
C ALA A 16 0.69 -2.78 9.49
N ILE A 17 -0.56 -3.23 9.50
CA ILE A 17 -1.50 -3.07 8.39
C ILE A 17 -2.78 -2.44 8.92
N PRO A 18 -3.35 -1.42 8.25
CA PRO A 18 -4.66 -0.87 8.63
C PRO A 18 -5.73 -1.97 8.71
N ALA A 19 -6.66 -1.84 9.66
CA ALA A 19 -7.81 -2.71 9.72
C ALA A 19 -8.64 -2.56 8.44
N SER A 20 -9.15 -3.68 7.93
CA SER A 20 -10.10 -3.64 6.83
C SER A 20 -11.35 -2.89 7.28
N ARG A 21 -11.83 -1.99 6.43
CA ARG A 21 -13.22 -1.51 6.51
C ARG A 21 -14.13 -2.60 5.91
N GLU A 22 -15.43 -2.47 6.11
CA GLU A 22 -16.40 -3.30 5.40
C GLU A 22 -16.17 -3.24 3.89
N LYS A 23 -16.57 -4.30 3.19
CA LYS A 23 -16.43 -4.43 1.74
C LYS A 23 -17.10 -3.24 1.03
N LEU A 24 -16.42 -2.63 0.07
CA LEU A 24 -16.81 -1.34 -0.53
C LEU A 24 -17.65 -1.48 -1.79
N GLY A 25 -17.74 -2.65 -2.43
CA GLY A 25 -18.82 -2.86 -3.41
C GLY A 25 -18.70 -3.95 -4.47
N ASP A 26 -17.54 -4.60 -4.69
CA ASP A 26 -17.38 -5.51 -5.84
C ASP A 26 -17.07 -6.96 -5.43
N ASP A 27 -17.49 -7.97 -6.20
CA ASP A 27 -17.30 -9.39 -5.85
C ASP A 27 -15.84 -9.87 -5.95
N ASN A 28 -14.95 -9.02 -6.46
CA ASN A 28 -13.59 -9.37 -6.78
C ASN A 28 -12.59 -8.75 -5.79
N LEU A 29 -11.46 -9.43 -5.58
CA LEU A 29 -10.29 -8.89 -4.89
C LEU A 29 -9.10 -8.98 -5.84
N TYR A 30 -8.27 -7.94 -5.88
CA TYR A 30 -7.13 -7.89 -6.78
C TYR A 30 -5.80 -8.16 -6.08
N ILE A 31 -5.00 -9.05 -6.67
CA ILE A 31 -3.60 -9.30 -6.31
C ILE A 31 -2.74 -8.65 -7.39
N SER A 32 -2.31 -7.40 -7.14
CA SER A 32 -1.64 -6.57 -8.15
C SER A 32 -0.22 -7.03 -8.53
N HIS A 33 0.37 -7.92 -7.73
CA HIS A 33 1.69 -8.47 -7.96
C HIS A 33 1.81 -9.85 -7.31
N ILE A 34 2.45 -10.79 -7.97
CA ILE A 34 2.84 -12.07 -7.38
C ILE A 34 4.34 -12.24 -7.63
N ALA A 35 5.03 -12.61 -6.56
CA ALA A 35 6.35 -13.20 -6.58
C ALA A 35 6.25 -14.62 -6.01
N SER A 36 6.87 -15.58 -6.66
CA SER A 36 6.88 -16.99 -6.24
C SER A 36 8.17 -17.64 -6.75
N ASP A 37 9.30 -17.17 -6.24
CA ASP A 37 10.65 -17.55 -6.67
C ASP A 37 11.53 -17.95 -5.47
N SER A 38 12.87 -17.95 -5.65
CA SER A 38 13.83 -18.33 -4.60
C SER A 38 14.10 -17.24 -3.56
N ILE A 39 13.77 -15.99 -3.87
CA ILE A 39 14.07 -14.81 -3.07
C ILE A 39 12.78 -14.29 -2.44
N TRP A 40 11.74 -14.12 -3.25
CA TRP A 40 10.48 -13.50 -2.87
C TRP A 40 9.31 -14.47 -2.99
N TRP A 41 8.39 -14.36 -2.03
CA TRP A 41 7.11 -15.06 -2.05
C TRP A 41 5.97 -14.10 -1.72
N THR A 42 4.84 -14.36 -2.37
CA THR A 42 3.57 -13.70 -2.08
C THR A 42 2.70 -14.62 -1.24
N GLY A 43 2.26 -14.12 -0.09
CA GLY A 43 1.29 -14.76 0.78
C GLY A 43 -0.09 -14.16 0.60
N ILE A 44 -1.11 -14.99 0.76
CA ILE A 44 -2.50 -14.58 0.76
C ILE A 44 -3.12 -15.01 2.09
N SER A 45 -3.83 -14.08 2.74
CA SER A 45 -4.63 -14.36 3.93
C SER A 45 -6.06 -13.94 3.67
N LEU A 46 -7.00 -14.88 3.66
CA LEU A 46 -8.42 -14.62 3.43
C LEU A 46 -9.24 -14.96 4.66
N LEU A 47 -10.23 -14.12 4.95
CA LEU A 47 -11.26 -14.37 5.95
C LEU A 47 -12.63 -14.31 5.25
N ASN A 48 -13.37 -15.42 5.31
CA ASN A 48 -14.79 -15.41 5.00
C ASN A 48 -15.54 -14.76 6.16
N THR A 49 -16.15 -13.61 5.96
CA THR A 49 -16.87 -12.87 7.01
C THR A 49 -18.33 -13.31 7.17
N THR A 50 -18.76 -14.31 6.39
CA THR A 50 -20.12 -14.85 6.43
C THR A 50 -20.14 -16.21 7.11
N SER A 51 -21.29 -16.61 7.66
CA SER A 51 -21.49 -17.92 8.28
C SER A 51 -21.62 -19.08 7.28
N ALA A 52 -21.87 -18.79 6.00
CA ALA A 52 -21.97 -19.80 4.95
C ALA A 52 -20.60 -20.11 4.34
N SER A 53 -20.35 -21.39 4.06
CA SER A 53 -19.18 -21.81 3.28
C SER A 53 -19.27 -21.28 1.85
N LYS A 54 -18.12 -20.96 1.26
CA LYS A 54 -18.02 -20.52 -0.15
C LYS A 54 -16.75 -21.02 -0.80
N ARG A 55 -16.72 -20.92 -2.12
CA ARG A 55 -15.55 -21.20 -2.94
C ARG A 55 -15.19 -19.92 -3.69
N VAL A 56 -13.96 -19.46 -3.51
CA VAL A 56 -13.39 -18.35 -4.28
C VAL A 56 -12.56 -18.91 -5.42
N THR A 57 -12.43 -18.16 -6.50
CA THR A 57 -11.65 -18.56 -7.69
C THR A 57 -10.59 -17.51 -7.97
N PHE A 58 -9.34 -17.96 -8.05
CA PHE A 58 -8.18 -17.19 -8.47
C PHE A 58 -8.01 -17.39 -9.97
N THR A 59 -8.04 -16.30 -10.73
CA THR A 59 -7.68 -16.27 -12.16
C THR A 59 -6.35 -15.52 -12.27
N PHE A 60 -5.31 -16.21 -12.70
CA PHE A 60 -3.95 -15.65 -12.85
C PHE A 60 -3.78 -14.95 -14.20
N ASP A 61 -2.77 -14.10 -14.32
CA ASP A 61 -2.46 -13.34 -15.54
C ASP A 61 -2.13 -14.21 -16.75
N ASP A 62 -1.69 -15.45 -16.53
CA ASP A 62 -1.46 -16.44 -17.59
C ASP A 62 -2.73 -17.24 -17.97
N GLY A 63 -3.87 -16.90 -17.40
CA GLY A 63 -5.16 -17.52 -17.65
C GLY A 63 -5.43 -18.82 -16.89
N ARG A 64 -4.48 -19.32 -16.08
CA ARG A 64 -4.75 -20.47 -15.20
C ARG A 64 -5.74 -20.08 -14.10
N GLU A 65 -6.52 -21.06 -13.65
CA GLU A 65 -7.46 -20.90 -12.54
C GLU A 65 -7.18 -21.87 -11.38
N ARG A 66 -7.41 -21.42 -10.16
CA ARG A 66 -7.41 -22.24 -8.95
C ARG A 66 -8.55 -21.84 -8.04
N SER A 67 -9.17 -22.81 -7.36
CA SER A 67 -10.27 -22.50 -6.43
C SER A 67 -9.91 -22.91 -5.01
N LEU A 68 -10.36 -22.09 -4.05
CA LEU A 68 -10.18 -22.33 -2.63
C LEU A 68 -11.53 -22.38 -1.93
N ALA A 69 -11.79 -23.45 -1.18
CA ALA A 69 -12.94 -23.52 -0.29
C ALA A 69 -12.64 -22.83 1.05
N LEU A 70 -13.56 -21.98 1.50
CA LEU A 70 -13.55 -21.32 2.80
C LEU A 70 -14.85 -21.65 3.52
N ALA A 71 -14.77 -22.33 4.66
CA ALA A 71 -15.92 -22.52 5.54
C ALA A 71 -16.43 -21.17 6.07
N GLY A 72 -17.65 -21.16 6.61
CA GLY A 72 -18.19 -19.97 7.29
C GLY A 72 -17.27 -19.47 8.40
N ASN A 73 -17.01 -18.16 8.43
CA ASN A 73 -16.11 -17.52 9.40
C ASN A 73 -14.65 -18.03 9.36
N GLN A 74 -14.27 -18.82 8.35
CA GLN A 74 -12.92 -19.38 8.28
C GLN A 74 -11.91 -18.33 7.83
N HIS A 75 -10.79 -18.28 8.55
CA HIS A 75 -9.55 -17.67 8.13
C HIS A 75 -8.60 -18.73 7.56
N ARG A 76 -7.93 -18.41 6.44
CA ARG A 76 -6.81 -19.19 5.90
C ARG A 76 -5.70 -18.25 5.44
N ALA A 77 -4.46 -18.58 5.78
CA ALA A 77 -3.27 -17.92 5.25
C ALA A 77 -2.33 -18.96 4.62
N PHE A 78 -1.80 -18.64 3.44
CA PHE A 78 -0.98 -19.57 2.64
C PHE A 78 -0.10 -18.79 1.64
N PRO A 79 1.08 -19.31 1.25
CA PRO A 79 1.81 -18.78 0.10
C PRO A 79 1.09 -19.12 -1.21
N VAL A 80 1.16 -18.27 -2.24
CA VAL A 80 0.53 -18.55 -3.56
C VAL A 80 0.95 -19.91 -4.12
N ALA A 81 2.20 -20.32 -3.90
CA ALA A 81 2.71 -21.64 -4.30
C ALA A 81 1.86 -22.82 -3.79
N GLU A 82 1.17 -22.70 -2.64
CA GLU A 82 0.29 -23.77 -2.12
C GLU A 82 -0.87 -24.07 -3.09
N LEU A 83 -1.32 -23.10 -3.89
CA LEU A 83 -2.33 -23.31 -4.94
C LEU A 83 -1.81 -24.15 -6.13
N PHE A 84 -0.51 -24.43 -6.14
CA PHE A 84 0.22 -25.16 -7.16
C PHE A 84 1.06 -26.28 -6.52
N ASP A 85 0.51 -26.98 -5.54
CA ASP A 85 1.16 -28.10 -4.86
C ASP A 85 2.50 -27.72 -4.19
N SER A 86 2.60 -26.47 -3.74
CA SER A 86 3.81 -25.84 -3.17
C SER A 86 4.96 -25.64 -4.15
N GLU A 87 4.71 -25.77 -5.46
CA GLU A 87 5.68 -25.44 -6.50
C GLU A 87 5.74 -23.93 -6.75
N LYS A 88 6.97 -23.42 -6.88
CA LYS A 88 7.23 -22.03 -7.22
C LYS A 88 6.69 -21.72 -8.62
N GLN A 89 6.12 -20.53 -8.76
CA GLN A 89 5.50 -20.06 -10.00
C GLN A 89 6.09 -18.70 -10.38
N PRO A 90 7.34 -18.64 -10.87
CA PRO A 90 7.99 -17.38 -11.19
C PRO A 90 7.28 -16.62 -12.33
N ASP A 91 6.49 -17.33 -13.15
CA ASP A 91 5.83 -16.78 -14.34
C ASP A 91 4.36 -16.35 -14.11
N ILE A 92 3.84 -16.44 -12.87
CA ILE A 92 2.57 -15.81 -12.51
C ILE A 92 2.83 -14.51 -11.78
N HIS A 93 2.20 -13.44 -12.23
CA HIS A 93 2.59 -12.08 -11.89
C HIS A 93 1.49 -11.27 -11.22
N SER A 94 0.24 -11.70 -11.34
CA SER A 94 -0.94 -11.11 -10.70
C SER A 94 -2.08 -12.11 -10.70
N ALA A 95 -3.15 -11.80 -9.96
CA ALA A 95 -4.38 -12.58 -10.01
C ALA A 95 -5.59 -11.74 -9.61
N GLU A 96 -6.77 -12.18 -10.06
CA GLU A 96 -8.06 -11.73 -9.56
C GLU A 96 -8.73 -12.84 -8.78
N ILE A 97 -9.26 -12.52 -7.60
CA ILE A 97 -10.05 -13.45 -6.78
C ILE A 97 -11.52 -13.10 -6.96
N THR A 98 -12.26 -13.93 -7.68
CA THR A 98 -13.70 -13.76 -7.90
C THR A 98 -14.52 -14.61 -6.91
N GLN A 99 -15.83 -14.37 -6.87
CA GLN A 99 -16.76 -14.99 -5.91
C GLN A 99 -16.39 -14.69 -4.45
N ALA A 100 -15.74 -13.54 -4.22
CA ALA A 100 -15.23 -13.09 -2.93
C ALA A 100 -16.23 -12.20 -2.19
N ALA A 101 -17.53 -12.25 -2.52
CA ALA A 101 -18.61 -11.63 -1.74
C ALA A 101 -18.44 -11.99 -0.26
N GLY A 102 -18.34 -11.01 0.66
CA GLY A 102 -18.13 -11.29 2.09
C GLY A 102 -16.81 -12.03 2.39
N VAL A 103 -15.75 -11.71 1.65
CA VAL A 103 -14.38 -12.11 1.94
C VAL A 103 -13.52 -10.85 2.03
N VAL A 104 -12.69 -10.77 3.05
CA VAL A 104 -11.64 -9.76 3.19
C VAL A 104 -10.28 -10.46 3.21
N GLY A 105 -9.21 -9.75 2.89
CA GLY A 105 -7.90 -10.38 2.96
C GLY A 105 -6.71 -9.45 2.92
N LEU A 106 -5.55 -10.08 3.06
CA LEU A 106 -4.24 -9.46 3.00
C LEU A 106 -3.44 -10.12 1.89
N GLN A 107 -2.68 -9.28 1.20
CA GLN A 107 -1.54 -9.71 0.42
C GLN A 107 -0.28 -9.47 1.24
N LEU A 108 0.57 -10.48 1.35
CA LEU A 108 1.84 -10.45 2.08
C LEU A 108 3.00 -10.55 1.10
N PHE A 109 4.07 -9.81 1.38
CA PHE A 109 5.31 -9.82 0.62
C PHE A 109 6.43 -10.25 1.55
N GLY A 110 7.07 -11.38 1.29
CA GLY A 110 8.14 -11.89 2.13
C GLY A 110 9.38 -12.27 1.32
N GLY A 111 10.55 -12.03 1.91
CA GLY A 111 11.85 -12.41 1.35
C GLY A 111 12.95 -12.21 2.38
N GLY A 112 13.78 -13.23 2.61
CA GLY A 112 14.80 -13.19 3.66
C GLY A 112 14.23 -12.87 5.05
N ASN A 113 14.66 -11.75 5.65
CA ASN A 113 14.14 -11.24 6.93
C ASN A 113 13.00 -10.23 6.74
N GLN A 114 12.63 -9.88 5.52
CA GLN A 114 11.58 -8.91 5.24
C GLN A 114 10.22 -9.60 5.19
N LEU A 115 9.24 -8.94 5.81
CA LEU A 115 7.83 -9.20 5.61
C LEU A 115 7.13 -7.84 5.57
N SER A 116 6.16 -7.70 4.69
CA SER A 116 5.19 -6.61 4.70
C SER A 116 3.85 -7.15 4.21
N GLY A 117 2.81 -6.33 4.28
CA GLY A 117 1.55 -6.67 3.65
C GLY A 117 0.66 -5.46 3.45
N ILE A 118 -0.33 -5.66 2.60
CA ILE A 118 -1.36 -4.68 2.28
C ILE A 118 -2.73 -5.35 2.35
N LEU A 119 -3.77 -4.56 2.58
CA LEU A 119 -5.14 -5.03 2.39
C LEU A 119 -5.34 -5.38 0.90
N LEU A 120 -5.93 -6.54 0.61
CA LEU A 120 -6.49 -6.80 -0.70
C LEU A 120 -7.64 -5.82 -0.95
N LYS A 121 -7.63 -5.17 -2.11
CA LYS A 121 -8.65 -4.21 -2.50
C LYS A 121 -9.67 -4.87 -3.40
N ASP A 122 -10.94 -4.53 -3.17
CA ASP A 122 -12.08 -4.79 -4.03
C ASP A 122 -12.41 -3.59 -4.93
N ALA A 123 -11.55 -2.57 -4.92
CA ALA A 123 -11.75 -1.33 -5.64
C ALA A 123 -10.57 -1.04 -6.57
N THR A 124 -10.88 -0.36 -7.67
CA THR A 124 -9.91 0.26 -8.57
C THR A 124 -10.13 1.78 -8.56
N ALA A 125 -9.12 2.53 -8.99
CA ALA A 125 -9.20 3.98 -9.12
C ALA A 125 -8.54 4.45 -10.43
N PRO A 126 -9.03 5.53 -11.05
CA PRO A 126 -8.40 6.14 -12.21
C PRO A 126 -7.15 6.97 -11.84
N ALA A 127 -6.85 7.09 -10.56
CA ALA A 127 -5.66 7.77 -10.06
C ALA A 127 -5.09 7.02 -8.85
N LEU A 128 -3.77 6.83 -8.86
CA LEU A 128 -2.99 6.33 -7.73
C LEU A 128 -1.95 7.39 -7.34
N TYR A 129 -1.65 7.45 -6.05
CA TYR A 129 -0.71 8.42 -5.48
C TYR A 129 0.39 7.68 -4.72
N PHE A 130 1.64 8.02 -5.02
CA PHE A 130 2.85 7.45 -4.43
C PHE A 130 3.59 8.56 -3.66
N PRO A 131 3.11 8.92 -2.45
CA PRO A 131 3.58 10.08 -1.69
C PRO A 131 5.04 10.04 -1.24
N HIS A 132 5.74 8.91 -1.29
CA HIS A 132 7.10 8.83 -0.78
C HIS A 132 8.04 7.95 -1.63
N LEU A 133 8.80 8.62 -2.50
CA LEU A 133 9.85 8.00 -3.29
C LEU A 133 11.20 8.20 -2.63
N VAL A 134 11.96 7.12 -2.48
CA VAL A 134 13.35 7.15 -2.01
C VAL A 134 14.18 6.07 -2.72
N SER A 135 15.39 6.43 -3.12
CA SER A 135 16.38 5.50 -3.66
C SER A 135 17.76 6.03 -3.30
N ASN A 136 18.32 5.55 -2.19
CA ASN A 136 19.63 5.94 -1.70
C ASN A 136 20.35 4.73 -1.09
N ASP A 137 21.51 4.96 -0.46
CA ASP A 137 22.34 3.89 0.12
C ASP A 137 21.62 3.07 1.20
N PHE A 138 20.56 3.61 1.80
CA PHE A 138 19.80 2.94 2.86
C PHE A 138 18.47 2.37 2.38
N TRP A 139 17.73 3.11 1.55
CA TRP A 139 16.34 2.83 1.22
C TRP A 139 16.11 2.65 -0.28
N TRP A 140 15.17 1.78 -0.61
CA TRP A 140 14.59 1.64 -1.94
C TRP A 140 13.06 1.75 -1.87
N THR A 141 12.48 2.31 -2.92
CA THR A 141 11.03 2.30 -3.16
C THR A 141 10.73 1.43 -4.38
N GLY A 142 9.79 0.50 -4.24
CA GLY A 142 9.19 -0.28 -5.32
C GLY A 142 7.74 0.12 -5.52
N VAL A 143 7.31 0.25 -6.77
CA VAL A 143 5.94 0.65 -7.09
C VAL A 143 5.29 -0.37 -8.02
N VAL A 144 3.99 -0.53 -7.85
CA VAL A 144 3.15 -1.35 -8.71
C VAL A 144 1.88 -0.59 -9.06
N ALA A 145 1.59 -0.52 -10.35
CA ALA A 145 0.27 -0.17 -10.89
C ALA A 145 -0.16 -1.25 -11.87
N TYR A 146 -1.30 -1.88 -11.62
CA TYR A 146 -1.82 -3.05 -12.31
C TYR A 146 -3.16 -2.72 -12.97
N ASN A 147 -3.29 -3.08 -14.25
CA ASN A 147 -4.53 -2.99 -15.00
C ASN A 147 -5.29 -4.33 -14.91
N PRO A 148 -6.35 -4.45 -14.08
CA PRO A 148 -7.11 -5.70 -13.98
C PRO A 148 -8.06 -5.93 -15.16
N ARG A 149 -8.07 -5.07 -16.17
CA ARG A 149 -9.03 -5.17 -17.28
C ARG A 149 -8.52 -6.07 -18.40
N GLN A 150 -9.48 -6.59 -19.15
CA GLN A 150 -9.29 -7.34 -20.40
C GLN A 150 -8.84 -6.45 -21.59
N SER A 151 -8.79 -5.13 -21.40
CA SER A 151 -8.40 -4.15 -22.41
C SER A 151 -7.22 -3.30 -21.93
N SER A 152 -6.38 -2.83 -22.85
CA SER A 152 -5.32 -1.88 -22.53
C SER A 152 -5.85 -0.51 -22.07
N CYS A 153 -5.04 0.24 -21.34
CA CYS A 153 -5.29 1.63 -20.98
C CYS A 153 -4.04 2.50 -21.12
N SER A 154 -4.25 3.81 -21.21
CA SER A 154 -3.16 4.80 -21.19
C SER A 154 -2.82 5.18 -19.76
N LEU A 155 -1.54 5.11 -19.42
CA LEU A 155 -0.97 5.42 -18.13
C LEU A 155 -0.20 6.74 -18.21
N ARG A 156 -0.61 7.74 -17.45
CA ARG A 156 0.09 9.02 -17.35
C ARG A 156 0.73 9.18 -15.98
N ILE A 157 2.04 9.35 -15.93
CA ILE A 157 2.79 9.54 -14.69
C ILE A 157 3.27 10.98 -14.63
N THR A 158 2.83 11.70 -13.60
CA THR A 158 3.22 13.08 -13.32
C THR A 158 4.05 13.10 -12.03
N PRO A 159 5.40 13.19 -12.14
CA PRO A 159 6.28 13.29 -10.98
C PRO A 159 6.35 14.74 -10.48
N TYR A 160 6.56 14.88 -9.18
CA TYR A 160 6.71 16.17 -8.52
C TYR A 160 7.95 16.16 -7.63
N ALA A 161 8.66 17.29 -7.61
CA ALA A 161 9.71 17.54 -6.63
C ALA A 161 9.12 17.84 -5.24
N GLU A 162 9.97 17.83 -4.23
CA GLU A 162 9.55 18.02 -2.83
C GLU A 162 8.88 19.38 -2.59
N ASP A 163 9.32 20.42 -3.30
CA ASP A 163 8.75 21.78 -3.27
C ASP A 163 7.44 21.93 -4.06
N GLY A 164 7.03 20.90 -4.79
CA GLY A 164 5.82 20.87 -5.61
C GLY A 164 6.02 21.24 -7.08
N GLU A 165 7.27 21.46 -7.53
CA GLU A 165 7.55 21.60 -8.96
C GLU A 165 7.14 20.34 -9.71
N GLN A 166 6.27 20.49 -10.71
CA GLN A 166 5.94 19.40 -11.63
C GLN A 166 7.13 19.12 -12.55
N LEU A 167 7.56 17.86 -12.59
CA LEU A 167 8.65 17.40 -13.42
C LEU A 167 8.12 16.82 -14.75
N THR A 168 9.03 16.40 -15.63
CA THR A 168 8.67 15.85 -16.93
C THR A 168 7.73 14.64 -16.79
N GLU A 169 6.59 14.74 -17.45
CA GLU A 169 5.57 13.68 -17.50
C GLU A 169 6.02 12.52 -18.37
N GLN A 170 5.59 11.31 -18.01
CA GLN A 170 5.78 10.11 -18.81
C GLN A 170 4.43 9.47 -19.14
N THR A 171 4.31 8.87 -20.32
CA THR A 171 3.10 8.14 -20.73
C THR A 171 3.48 6.74 -21.21
N PHE A 172 2.70 5.75 -20.78
CA PHE A 172 2.85 4.36 -21.16
C PHE A 172 1.50 3.79 -21.59
N ILE A 173 1.53 2.70 -22.36
CA ILE A 173 0.35 1.87 -22.56
C ILE A 173 0.49 0.66 -21.64
N LEU A 174 -0.50 0.43 -20.78
CA LEU A 174 -0.65 -0.81 -20.04
C LEU A 174 -1.59 -1.71 -20.80
N GLY A 175 -1.11 -2.87 -21.23
CA GLY A 175 -1.93 -3.92 -21.82
C GLY A 175 -2.95 -4.51 -20.85
N SER A 176 -3.72 -5.47 -21.36
CA SER A 176 -4.62 -6.29 -20.56
C SER A 176 -3.83 -7.06 -19.51
N HIS A 177 -4.22 -6.99 -18.23
CA HIS A 177 -3.54 -7.66 -17.11
C HIS A 177 -2.04 -7.29 -16.95
N GLU A 178 -1.57 -6.23 -17.61
CA GLU A 178 -0.21 -5.77 -17.46
C GLU A 178 -0.03 -4.88 -16.23
N LYS A 179 1.22 -4.73 -15.82
CA LYS A 179 1.62 -3.89 -14.69
C LYS A 179 2.78 -2.98 -15.05
N TYR A 180 2.71 -1.75 -14.57
CA TYR A 180 3.86 -0.86 -14.42
C TYR A 180 4.50 -1.21 -13.08
N LEU A 181 5.74 -1.69 -13.13
CA LEU A 181 6.46 -2.26 -12.01
C LEU A 181 7.92 -1.85 -12.08
N GLY A 182 8.49 -1.46 -10.94
CA GLY A 182 9.92 -1.28 -10.82
C GLY A 182 10.31 -0.68 -9.48
N THR A 183 11.63 -0.61 -9.26
CA THR A 183 12.20 0.24 -8.22
C THR A 183 12.39 1.65 -8.76
N LEU A 184 12.45 2.66 -7.90
CA LEU A 184 12.70 4.03 -8.35
C LEU A 184 13.94 4.15 -9.26
N SER A 185 14.98 3.35 -8.98
CA SER A 185 16.19 3.25 -9.80
C SER A 185 15.99 2.65 -11.20
N SER A 186 14.90 1.89 -11.43
CA SER A 186 14.60 1.26 -12.72
C SER A 186 13.50 1.96 -13.52
N LEU A 187 12.75 2.87 -12.88
CA LEU A 187 11.58 3.51 -13.49
C LEU A 187 11.90 4.76 -14.33
N ASP A 188 13.17 5.15 -14.40
CA ASP A 188 13.66 6.31 -15.16
C ASP A 188 12.86 7.59 -14.87
N LEU A 189 12.44 7.76 -13.61
CA LEU A 189 11.79 8.99 -13.17
C LEU A 189 12.82 10.14 -13.09
N PRO A 190 12.42 11.39 -13.32
CA PRO A 190 13.31 12.54 -13.15
C PRO A 190 13.99 12.54 -11.77
N GLU A 191 15.29 12.84 -11.70
CA GLU A 191 16.14 12.71 -10.49
C GLU A 191 15.56 13.37 -9.23
N ARG A 192 14.80 14.46 -9.40
CA ARG A 192 14.16 15.22 -8.29
C ARG A 192 12.79 14.68 -7.86
N SER A 193 12.33 13.55 -8.41
CA SER A 193 10.99 13.01 -8.11
C SER A 193 10.88 12.60 -6.63
N ALA A 194 10.10 13.35 -5.86
CA ALA A 194 9.87 13.10 -4.43
C ALA A 194 8.57 12.32 -4.18
N TRP A 195 7.58 12.50 -5.06
CA TRP A 195 6.34 11.75 -5.15
C TRP A 195 5.82 11.81 -6.60
N PHE A 196 4.91 10.91 -6.98
CA PHE A 196 4.22 11.03 -8.26
C PHE A 196 2.74 10.67 -8.15
N LYS A 197 1.96 11.26 -9.05
CA LYS A 197 0.60 10.86 -9.36
C LYS A 197 0.62 10.04 -10.65
N LEU A 198 -0.18 8.99 -10.68
CA LEU A 198 -0.38 8.17 -11.85
C LEU A 198 -1.87 8.15 -12.18
N GLU A 199 -2.23 8.46 -13.43
CA GLU A 199 -3.59 8.60 -13.92
C GLU A 199 -3.87 7.71 -15.12
N THR A 200 -5.09 7.20 -15.20
CA THR A 200 -5.61 6.36 -16.27
C THR A 200 -7.06 6.76 -16.60
N ASP A 201 -7.52 6.41 -17.80
CA ASP A 201 -8.92 6.59 -18.22
C ASP A 201 -9.87 5.51 -17.66
N VAL A 202 -9.30 4.44 -17.12
CA VAL A 202 -10.00 3.32 -16.47
C VAL A 202 -9.55 3.15 -15.02
N GLY A 203 -10.28 2.35 -14.24
CA GLY A 203 -9.82 1.97 -12.90
C GLY A 203 -8.67 0.96 -12.93
N ILE A 204 -7.59 1.27 -12.21
CA ILE A 204 -6.45 0.39 -11.92
C ILE A 204 -6.26 0.19 -10.41
N THR A 205 -5.39 -0.73 -10.00
CA THR A 205 -5.02 -0.94 -8.59
C THR A 205 -3.52 -1.07 -8.45
N GLY A 206 -2.99 -1.00 -7.22
CA GLY A 206 -1.55 -0.95 -7.03
C GLY A 206 -1.15 -0.72 -5.58
N PHE A 207 0.15 -0.71 -5.36
CA PHE A 207 0.74 -0.48 -4.05
C PHE A 207 2.16 0.06 -4.18
N GLU A 208 2.63 0.67 -3.09
CA GLU A 208 4.03 1.00 -2.90
C GLU A 208 4.62 0.06 -1.84
N LEU A 209 5.87 -0.35 -2.06
CA LEU A 209 6.74 -0.92 -1.03
C LEU A 209 7.93 0.00 -0.83
N PHE A 210 8.37 0.12 0.40
CA PHE A 210 9.64 0.74 0.73
C PHE A 210 10.36 -0.13 1.74
N GLY A 211 11.66 -0.33 1.51
CA GLY A 211 12.47 -1.22 2.33
C GLY A 211 13.91 -0.75 2.41
N THR A 212 14.66 -1.35 3.31
CA THR A 212 16.09 -1.10 3.44
C THR A 212 16.90 -2.01 2.52
N ASN A 213 18.04 -1.51 2.04
CA ASN A 213 18.95 -2.26 1.17
C ASN A 213 19.64 -3.44 1.89
N ASP A 214 19.68 -3.41 3.23
CA ASP A 214 20.20 -4.51 4.06
C ASP A 214 19.19 -5.65 4.27
N GLY A 215 17.96 -5.52 3.77
CA GLY A 215 16.93 -6.54 3.87
C GLY A 215 16.31 -6.71 5.26
N ASN A 216 16.39 -5.70 6.14
CA ASN A 216 15.86 -5.80 7.50
C ASN A 216 14.48 -5.15 7.69
N LEU A 217 14.15 -4.12 6.91
CA LEU A 217 12.88 -3.40 7.03
C LEU A 217 12.12 -3.44 5.71
N LEU A 218 10.80 -3.63 5.79
CA LEU A 218 9.88 -3.52 4.67
C LEU A 218 8.53 -3.04 5.16
N ALA A 219 7.97 -2.08 4.45
CA ALA A 219 6.64 -1.59 4.68
C ALA A 219 5.95 -1.36 3.33
N GLY A 220 4.61 -1.28 3.37
CA GLY A 220 3.81 -1.15 2.17
C GLY A 220 2.46 -0.56 2.46
N TYR A 221 1.87 0.06 1.45
CA TYR A 221 0.51 0.55 1.50
C TYR A 221 -0.14 0.48 0.12
N THR A 222 -1.47 0.43 0.12
CA THR A 222 -2.25 0.37 -1.12
C THR A 222 -2.31 1.73 -1.78
N GLY A 223 -2.09 1.81 -3.09
CA GLY A 223 -2.22 3.05 -3.87
C GLY A 223 -3.67 3.51 -4.03
N VAL A 224 -4.65 2.61 -3.82
CA VAL A 224 -6.08 2.91 -3.98
C VAL A 224 -6.68 3.51 -2.72
N GLY A 225 -7.27 4.70 -2.86
CA GLY A 225 -8.04 5.36 -1.81
C GLY A 225 -7.21 5.93 -0.66
N SER A 226 -5.95 6.28 -0.92
CA SER A 226 -5.03 6.88 0.05
C SER A 226 -5.26 8.39 0.26
N ALA A 227 -5.82 9.08 -0.73
CA ALA A 227 -6.10 10.52 -0.66
C ALA A 227 -7.25 10.82 0.31
N SER A 228 -7.00 11.60 1.36
CA SER A 228 -8.01 12.07 2.29
C SER A 228 -7.61 13.38 2.95
N ARG A 229 -8.60 14.25 3.23
CA ARG A 229 -8.42 15.44 4.07
C ARG A 229 -8.39 15.12 5.56
N LYS A 230 -8.79 13.90 5.95
CA LYS A 230 -8.80 13.45 7.35
C LYS A 230 -8.40 11.99 7.44
N ALA A 231 -7.44 11.67 8.29
CA ALA A 231 -7.12 10.28 8.61
C ALA A 231 -6.56 10.15 10.03
N ILE A 232 -6.40 8.90 10.44
CA ILE A 232 -5.83 8.51 11.72
C ILE A 232 -4.69 7.55 11.43
N PHE A 233 -3.53 7.80 12.02
CA PHE A 233 -2.43 6.85 12.13
C PHE A 233 -2.58 6.16 13.49
N PRO A 234 -3.17 4.95 13.53
CA PRO A 234 -3.66 4.36 14.77
C PRO A 234 -2.56 3.76 15.67
N LYS A 235 -1.30 3.84 15.23
CA LYS A 235 -0.12 3.44 16.01
C LYS A 235 1.08 4.29 15.62
N LEU A 236 1.76 4.80 16.64
CA LEU A 236 3.13 5.28 16.59
C LEU A 236 4.02 4.24 17.28
N GLU A 237 5.14 3.92 16.66
CA GLU A 237 6.10 2.96 17.19
C GLU A 237 6.80 3.52 18.44
N ASP A 238 6.81 2.71 19.49
CA ASP A 238 7.38 3.02 20.82
C ASP A 238 8.79 2.44 21.01
N ASP A 239 9.09 1.34 20.31
CA ASP A 239 10.40 0.68 20.24
C ASP A 239 10.97 0.79 18.83
N GLY A 240 11.17 2.02 18.36
CA GLY A 240 11.58 2.33 16.99
C GLY A 240 11.26 3.79 16.63
N TRP A 241 10.91 4.01 15.37
CA TRP A 241 10.48 5.33 14.87
C TRP A 241 9.30 5.15 13.91
N THR A 242 8.50 6.19 13.75
CA THR A 242 7.42 6.24 12.75
C THR A 242 7.67 7.36 11.76
N GLY A 243 7.87 7.02 10.49
CA GLY A 243 7.94 8.00 9.40
C GLY A 243 6.55 8.39 8.92
N ILE A 244 6.37 9.68 8.64
CA ILE A 244 5.13 10.23 8.10
C ILE A 244 5.47 11.10 6.89
N ALA A 245 4.73 10.92 5.80
CA ALA A 245 4.81 11.76 4.62
C ALA A 245 3.42 12.26 4.25
N PHE A 246 3.31 13.55 3.97
CA PHE A 246 2.13 14.18 3.38
C PHE A 246 2.51 14.72 2.02
N ALA A 247 1.81 14.30 0.97
CA ALA A 247 1.86 14.93 -0.35
C ALA A 247 0.54 15.65 -0.58
N ASN A 248 0.58 16.95 -0.87
CA ASN A 248 -0.61 17.71 -1.20
C ASN A 248 -0.93 17.51 -2.68
N ILE A 249 -2.01 16.79 -2.97
CA ILE A 249 -2.42 16.47 -4.35
C ILE A 249 -3.09 17.64 -5.07
N ALA A 250 -3.39 18.74 -4.36
CA ALA A 250 -3.95 19.96 -4.95
C ALA A 250 -2.86 20.93 -5.39
N SER A 251 -3.12 21.73 -6.42
CA SER A 251 -2.20 22.74 -6.92
C SER A 251 -2.09 24.00 -6.04
N VAL A 252 -2.92 24.10 -5.00
CA VAL A 252 -2.91 25.20 -4.03
C VAL A 252 -2.40 24.70 -2.68
N PRO A 253 -1.76 25.56 -1.86
CA PRO A 253 -1.34 25.16 -0.52
C PRO A 253 -2.51 24.63 0.32
N ALA A 254 -2.24 23.59 1.10
CA ALA A 254 -3.17 23.01 2.05
C ALA A 254 -2.61 23.16 3.47
N ASN A 255 -3.46 23.54 4.41
CA ASN A 255 -3.11 23.64 5.81
C ASN A 255 -3.65 22.43 6.56
N ILE A 256 -2.76 21.60 7.10
CA ILE A 256 -3.11 20.56 8.06
C ILE A 256 -3.27 21.26 9.41
N ALA A 257 -4.48 21.75 9.69
CA ALA A 257 -4.75 22.63 10.82
C ALA A 257 -4.85 21.92 12.17
N ALA A 258 -5.14 20.61 12.17
CA ALA A 258 -5.37 19.83 13.39
C ALA A 258 -4.60 18.51 13.33
N LEU A 259 -3.28 18.56 13.41
CA LEU A 259 -2.44 17.39 13.57
C LEU A 259 -2.26 17.14 15.08
N THR A 260 -2.94 16.11 15.61
CA THR A 260 -3.04 15.88 17.06
C THR A 260 -2.48 14.51 17.42
N PHE A 261 -1.61 14.50 18.42
CA PHE A 261 -1.00 13.30 19.00
C PHE A 261 -1.68 12.95 20.31
N TYR A 262 -1.98 11.68 20.51
CA TYR A 262 -2.71 11.19 21.67
C TYR A 262 -2.01 10.00 22.31
N ASN A 263 -2.18 9.82 23.62
CA ASN A 263 -1.78 8.61 24.34
C ASN A 263 -2.89 7.53 24.35
N ASP A 264 -2.63 6.38 24.97
CA ASP A 264 -3.57 5.25 25.03
C ASP A 264 -4.87 5.55 25.81
N ALA A 265 -4.90 6.59 26.65
CA ALA A 265 -6.11 7.05 27.31
C ALA A 265 -6.97 7.98 26.43
N GLY A 266 -6.53 8.26 25.20
CA GLY A 266 -7.16 9.21 24.28
C GLY A 266 -6.94 10.67 24.65
N VAL A 267 -5.96 10.96 25.52
CA VAL A 267 -5.61 12.33 25.90
C VAL A 267 -4.63 12.90 24.89
N ALA A 268 -4.93 14.09 24.36
CA ALA A 268 -4.00 14.80 23.49
C ALA A 268 -2.73 15.20 24.26
N VAL A 269 -1.57 14.78 23.77
CA VAL A 269 -0.26 15.08 24.36
C VAL A 269 0.48 16.16 23.58
N ALA A 270 0.22 16.28 22.28
CA ALA A 270 0.75 17.34 21.44
C ALA A 270 -0.22 17.69 20.31
N ASN A 271 -0.13 18.91 19.81
CA ASN A 271 -0.87 19.38 18.64
C ASN A 271 -0.03 20.37 17.84
N GLY A 272 -0.35 20.53 16.57
CA GLY A 272 0.12 21.65 15.79
C GLY A 272 -0.47 21.65 14.39
N SER A 273 0.10 22.51 13.56
CA SER A 273 -0.31 22.66 12.17
C SER A 273 0.87 22.59 11.23
N LEU A 274 0.59 22.19 9.99
CA LEU A 274 1.59 22.06 8.94
C LEU A 274 1.03 22.61 7.63
N LEU A 275 1.66 23.65 7.10
CA LEU A 275 1.36 24.15 5.76
C LEU A 275 2.13 23.31 4.74
N VAL A 276 1.42 22.76 3.77
CA VAL A 276 1.99 22.01 2.65
C VAL A 276 1.71 22.78 1.37
N GLY A 277 2.74 23.15 0.64
CA GLY A 277 2.60 23.85 -0.65
C GLY A 277 1.75 23.06 -1.65
N GLY A 278 1.26 23.73 -2.70
CA GLY A 278 0.54 23.06 -3.78
C GLY A 278 1.46 22.05 -4.47
N CYS A 279 1.00 20.81 -4.66
CA CYS A 279 1.79 19.69 -5.18
C CYS A 279 3.04 19.35 -4.35
N ALA A 280 3.29 20.00 -3.21
CA ALA A 280 4.48 19.80 -2.41
C ALA A 280 4.34 18.57 -1.51
N LYS A 281 5.49 18.10 -1.02
CA LYS A 281 5.59 17.03 -0.04
C LYS A 281 6.31 17.54 1.21
N VAL A 282 5.85 17.07 2.36
CA VAL A 282 6.55 17.20 3.63
C VAL A 282 6.68 15.83 4.26
N MET A 283 7.82 15.55 4.88
CA MET A 283 8.06 14.28 5.55
C MET A 283 8.98 14.42 6.76
N GLY A 284 8.90 13.47 7.67
CA GLY A 284 9.75 13.38 8.85
C GLY A 284 9.33 12.22 9.74
N SER A 285 10.08 11.98 10.83
CA SER A 285 9.55 11.14 11.89
C SER A 285 8.43 11.87 12.64
N ALA A 286 7.52 11.12 13.26
CA ALA A 286 6.37 11.66 13.99
C ALA A 286 6.77 12.76 14.98
N GLU A 287 7.81 12.50 15.79
CA GLU A 287 8.40 13.44 16.74
C GLU A 287 9.04 14.70 16.09
N ASN A 288 9.54 14.60 14.86
CA ASN A 288 10.22 15.72 14.20
C ASN A 288 9.34 16.52 13.25
N LEU A 289 8.18 15.97 12.84
CA LEU A 289 7.34 16.56 11.80
C LEU A 289 6.83 17.95 12.20
N LEU A 290 6.43 18.11 13.46
CA LEU A 290 5.98 19.40 14.02
C LEU A 290 7.03 20.10 14.88
N ARG A 291 8.17 19.45 15.15
CA ARG A 291 9.18 19.90 16.12
C ARG A 291 8.58 20.19 17.51
N VAL A 292 7.64 19.33 17.94
CA VAL A 292 7.00 19.37 19.26
C VAL A 292 7.34 18.10 20.03
N ASP A 293 7.25 18.15 21.35
CA ASP A 293 7.41 16.94 22.16
C ASP A 293 6.18 16.04 22.02
N THR A 294 6.35 14.91 21.35
CA THR A 294 5.32 13.87 21.19
C THR A 294 5.50 12.72 22.17
N SER A 295 6.28 12.90 23.24
CA SER A 295 6.53 11.85 24.24
C SER A 295 5.23 11.33 24.84
N GLY A 296 5.07 10.01 24.84
CA GLY A 296 3.86 9.34 25.32
C GLY A 296 2.71 9.30 24.31
N ALA A 297 2.89 9.83 23.09
CA ALA A 297 1.95 9.63 22.00
C ALA A 297 1.99 8.18 21.49
N THR A 298 0.82 7.58 21.31
CA THR A 298 0.68 6.22 20.78
C THR A 298 -0.11 6.18 19.47
N TYR A 299 -0.82 7.25 19.12
CA TYR A 299 -1.46 7.43 17.82
C TYR A 299 -1.60 8.93 17.48
N MET A 300 -1.95 9.24 16.24
CA MET A 300 -2.27 10.61 15.83
C MET A 300 -3.38 10.68 14.80
N ASP A 301 -4.05 11.81 14.71
CA ASP A 301 -4.96 12.16 13.62
C ASP A 301 -4.54 13.45 12.91
N TYR A 302 -5.11 13.68 11.74
CA TYR A 302 -4.97 14.93 11.03
C TYR A 302 -6.28 15.36 10.36
N SER A 303 -6.41 16.68 10.18
CA SER A 303 -7.40 17.29 9.28
C SER A 303 -6.76 18.42 8.48
N SER A 304 -6.98 18.44 7.17
CA SER A 304 -6.63 19.55 6.27
C SER A 304 -7.88 20.31 5.79
N ASP A 305 -7.68 21.55 5.35
CA ASP A 305 -8.62 22.26 4.48
C ASP A 305 -8.68 21.63 3.08
#